data_AF-A0A7G8VPW5-F1
#
_entry.id   AF-A0A7G8VPW5-F1
#
_cell.length_a   1.000
_cell.length_b   1.000
_cell.length_c   1.000
_cell.angle_alpha   90.00
_cell.angle_beta   90.00
_cell.angle_gamma   90.00
#
_symmetry.space_group_name_H-M   'P 1'
#
loop_
_entity.id
_entity.type
_entity.pdbx_description
1 polymer ?
#
loop_
_entity_poly.entity_id
_entity_poly.type
_entity_poly.pdbx_seq_one_letter_code
_entity_poly.pdbx_strand_id
1 'polypeptide(L)'
;MQASMRNRRLIQRAHQLGFSIIELMVAIAIALFIIGAVASIYLNMRNTFTSQDSLAQLQDSERLALTMLTTTIQSAGYFVDPTKTTALTSLPAVTVTRADKSTSVFSAGQAVVGSGDGTGNGSNSDTLAVQYQTAQNDGLMNCQGATNTTTPLLVSVNSFAINSTNELTCTVGSGSPEVLASNVYQMSVLYGVDTDLDGSMDTYMTASAVTTANGWANVYTAQVTLTFLDVIKSKLGAPVQMPTSVVQTINLMNRQ
;
A
#
# COMPACT_ATOMS: atom_id res chain seq x y z
N MET A 1 50.57 54.51 -78.41
CA MET A 1 49.61 53.40 -78.61
C MET A 1 49.98 52.28 -77.65
N GLN A 2 49.25 52.12 -76.54
CA GLN A 2 49.35 50.95 -75.66
C GLN A 2 47.93 50.44 -75.41
N ALA A 3 47.67 49.21 -75.85
CA ALA A 3 46.37 48.55 -75.75
C ALA A 3 46.20 47.91 -74.37
N SER A 4 45.21 48.36 -73.61
CA SER A 4 44.78 47.76 -72.34
C SER A 4 43.82 46.60 -72.63
N MET A 5 44.28 45.36 -72.44
CA MET A 5 43.43 44.17 -72.52
C MET A 5 42.75 43.92 -71.18
N ARG A 6 41.43 44.13 -71.16
CA ARG A 6 40.53 43.93 -70.02
C ARG A 6 40.17 42.44 -69.90
N ASN A 7 40.68 41.78 -68.87
CA ASN A 7 40.48 40.35 -68.62
C ASN A 7 39.04 40.07 -68.15
N ARG A 8 38.18 39.55 -69.03
CA ARG A 8 36.82 39.09 -68.67
C ARG A 8 36.90 37.69 -68.07
N ARG A 9 36.76 37.58 -66.74
CA ARG A 9 36.51 36.27 -66.09
C ARG A 9 35.09 35.82 -66.43
N LEU A 10 34.98 34.75 -67.21
CA LEU A 10 33.71 34.06 -67.48
C LEU A 10 33.28 33.30 -66.22
N ILE A 11 32.14 33.66 -65.65
CA ILE A 11 31.48 32.89 -64.59
C ILE A 11 30.94 31.62 -65.26
N GLN A 12 31.59 30.48 -65.05
CA GLN A 12 31.05 29.18 -65.43
C GLN A 12 29.79 28.92 -64.58
N ARG A 13 28.62 28.89 -65.24
CA ARG A 13 27.39 28.38 -64.62
C ARG A 13 27.55 26.87 -64.48
N ALA A 14 27.68 26.38 -63.24
CA ALA A 14 27.58 24.96 -62.96
C ALA A 14 26.20 24.47 -63.45
N HIS A 15 26.19 23.49 -64.34
CA HIS A 15 24.96 22.82 -64.75
C HIS A 15 24.34 22.17 -63.51
N GLN A 16 23.11 22.53 -63.20
CA GLN A 16 22.31 21.80 -62.22
C GLN A 16 22.05 20.40 -62.78
N LEU A 17 22.73 19.40 -62.22
CA LEU A 17 22.38 18.00 -62.41
C LEU A 17 21.04 17.79 -61.71
N GLY A 18 19.97 17.66 -62.49
CA GLY A 18 18.64 17.38 -61.96
C GLY A 18 18.61 16.00 -61.30
N PHE A 19 18.03 15.90 -60.11
CA PHE A 19 17.83 14.64 -59.41
C PHE A 19 16.88 13.73 -60.19
N SER A 20 17.19 12.43 -60.23
CA SER A 20 16.30 11.45 -60.85
C SER A 20 15.07 11.19 -59.97
N ILE A 21 13.91 10.91 -60.56
CA ILE A 21 12.68 10.56 -59.81
C ILE A 21 12.94 9.35 -58.89
N ILE A 22 13.80 8.42 -59.31
CA ILE A 22 14.11 7.23 -58.53
C ILE A 22 14.93 7.54 -57.26
N GLU A 23 15.86 8.49 -57.30
CA GLU A 23 16.57 8.94 -56.08
C GLU A 23 15.61 9.56 -55.06
N LEU A 24 14.61 10.33 -55.53
CA LEU A 24 13.61 10.91 -54.65
C LEU A 24 12.72 9.83 -54.00
N MET A 25 12.33 8.80 -54.76
CA MET A 25 11.53 7.69 -54.24
C MET A 25 12.31 6.89 -53.19
N VAL A 26 13.60 6.60 -53.46
CA VAL A 26 14.48 5.90 -52.52
C VAL A 26 14.72 6.73 -51.26
N ALA A 27 14.96 8.05 -51.40
CA ALA A 27 15.17 8.93 -50.26
C ALA A 27 13.95 8.99 -49.32
N ILE A 28 12.74 9.11 -49.87
CA ILE A 28 11.49 9.14 -49.07
C ILE A 28 11.25 7.78 -48.41
N ALA A 29 11.51 6.67 -49.11
CA ALA A 29 11.35 5.33 -48.54
C ALA A 29 12.28 5.12 -47.33
N ILE A 30 13.54 5.54 -47.43
CA ILE A 30 14.51 5.45 -46.32
C ILE A 30 14.09 6.38 -45.17
N ALA A 31 13.68 7.62 -45.47
CA ALA A 31 13.23 8.57 -44.45
C ALA A 31 12.03 8.04 -43.65
N LEU A 32 11.01 7.49 -44.33
CA LEU A 32 9.85 6.90 -43.68
C LEU A 32 10.21 5.68 -42.83
N PHE A 33 11.14 4.84 -43.31
CA PHE A 33 11.62 3.69 -42.55
C PHE A 33 12.29 4.12 -41.24
N ILE A 34 13.17 5.12 -41.29
CA ILE A 34 13.87 5.65 -40.11
C ILE A 34 12.87 6.30 -39.14
N ILE A 35 11.94 7.10 -39.64
CA ILE A 35 10.91 7.74 -38.80
C ILE A 35 10.02 6.68 -38.13
N GLY A 36 9.63 5.63 -38.85
CA GLY A 36 8.86 4.51 -38.29
C GLY A 36 9.62 3.80 -37.17
N ALA A 37 10.91 3.54 -37.36
CA ALA A 37 11.76 2.95 -36.33
C ALA A 37 11.87 3.85 -35.09
N VAL A 38 12.17 5.13 -35.26
CA VAL A 38 12.29 6.10 -34.14
C VAL A 38 10.94 6.27 -33.42
N ALA A 39 9.83 6.33 -34.14
CA ALA A 39 8.50 6.40 -33.56
C ALA A 39 8.19 5.17 -32.71
N SER A 40 8.54 3.96 -33.18
CA SER A 40 8.34 2.73 -32.41
C SER A 40 9.18 2.72 -31.11
N ILE A 41 10.43 3.16 -31.18
CA ILE A 41 11.32 3.28 -30.02
C ILE A 41 10.73 4.28 -29.02
N TYR A 42 10.28 5.44 -29.50
CA TYR A 42 9.67 6.46 -28.65
C TYR A 42 8.41 5.95 -27.94
N LEU A 43 7.51 5.25 -28.63
CA LEU A 43 6.31 4.68 -28.02
C LEU A 43 6.64 3.62 -26.97
N ASN A 44 7.61 2.75 -27.25
CA ASN A 44 8.08 1.74 -26.30
C ASN A 44 8.73 2.37 -25.07
N MET A 45 9.57 3.39 -25.26
CA MET A 45 10.16 4.15 -24.16
C MET A 45 9.06 4.79 -23.32
N ARG A 46 8.09 5.47 -23.93
CA ARG A 46 6.97 6.10 -23.22
C ARG A 46 6.20 5.10 -22.36
N ASN A 47 5.82 3.95 -22.92
CA ASN A 47 5.11 2.91 -22.18
C ASN A 47 5.93 2.34 -21.02
N THR A 48 7.25 2.21 -21.23
CA THR A 48 8.17 1.74 -20.19
C THR A 48 8.31 2.77 -19.08
N PHE A 49 8.39 4.07 -19.40
CA PHE A 49 8.44 5.14 -18.42
C PHE A 49 7.17 5.21 -17.55
N THR A 50 5.98 5.13 -18.16
CA THR A 50 4.71 5.16 -17.40
C THR A 50 4.55 3.93 -16.50
N SER A 51 5.01 2.77 -16.96
CA SER A 51 4.96 1.53 -16.17
C SER A 51 5.92 1.59 -14.98
N GLN A 52 7.14 2.12 -15.18
CA GLN A 52 8.09 2.33 -14.09
C GLN A 52 7.58 3.33 -13.05
N ASP A 53 6.95 4.42 -13.50
CA ASP A 53 6.36 5.42 -12.61
C ASP A 53 5.23 4.82 -11.75
N SER A 54 4.34 4.02 -12.36
CA SER A 54 3.25 3.34 -11.65
C SER A 54 3.76 2.34 -10.62
N LEU A 55 4.84 1.61 -10.93
CA LEU A 55 5.49 0.70 -9.97
C LEU A 55 6.17 1.45 -8.82
N ALA A 56 6.80 2.59 -9.09
CA ALA A 56 7.43 3.41 -8.05
C ALA A 56 6.39 3.96 -7.06
N GLN A 57 5.25 4.46 -7.57
CA GLN A 57 4.14 4.91 -6.74
C GLN A 57 3.56 3.78 -5.89
N LEU A 58 3.43 2.58 -6.47
CA LEU A 58 2.95 1.40 -5.76
C LEU A 58 3.91 1.00 -4.63
N GLN A 59 5.22 0.97 -4.86
CA GLN A 59 6.23 0.68 -3.83
C GLN A 59 6.24 1.71 -2.68
N ASP A 60 6.00 2.98 -2.98
CA ASP A 60 5.90 4.02 -1.96
C ASP A 60 4.64 3.83 -1.09
N SER A 61 3.51 3.52 -1.74
CA SER A 61 2.23 3.22 -1.08
C SER A 61 2.32 1.97 -0.21
N GLU A 62 2.99 0.91 -0.69
CA GLU A 62 3.28 -0.31 0.07
C GLU A 62 4.06 0.00 1.35
N ARG A 63 5.16 0.76 1.23
CA ARG A 63 6.00 1.12 2.38
C ARG A 63 5.24 1.95 3.40
N LEU A 64 4.43 2.91 2.94
CA LEU A 64 3.62 3.76 3.82
C LEU A 64 2.57 2.93 4.57
N ALA A 65 1.80 2.09 3.85
CA ALA A 65 0.77 1.25 4.45
C ALA A 65 1.34 0.31 5.51
N LEU A 66 2.46 -0.36 5.22
CA LEU A 66 3.10 -1.26 6.17
C LEU A 66 3.67 -0.52 7.39
N THR A 67 4.19 0.69 7.21
CA THR A 67 4.66 1.52 8.33
C THR A 67 3.50 1.91 9.23
N MET A 68 2.36 2.34 8.67
CA MET A 68 1.18 2.69 9.45
C MET A 68 0.54 1.50 10.16
N LEU A 69 0.42 0.36 9.47
CA LEU A 69 -0.03 -0.90 10.07
C LEU A 69 0.90 -1.31 11.22
N THR A 70 2.21 -1.35 10.98
CA THR A 70 3.19 -1.77 11.98
C THR A 70 3.15 -0.90 13.22
N THR A 71 3.23 0.43 13.06
CA THR A 71 3.24 1.37 14.19
C THR A 71 1.95 1.33 15.01
N THR A 72 0.81 1.17 14.36
CA THR A 72 -0.51 1.10 15.03
C THR A 72 -0.73 -0.25 15.71
N ILE A 73 -0.30 -1.35 15.09
CA ILE A 73 -0.42 -2.69 15.69
C ILE A 73 0.57 -2.84 16.84
N GLN A 74 1.75 -2.24 16.75
CA GLN A 74 2.71 -2.23 17.86
C GLN A 74 2.12 -1.56 19.10
N SER A 75 1.40 -0.44 18.97
CA SER A 75 0.78 0.22 20.13
C SER A 75 -0.39 -0.56 20.74
N ALA A 76 -0.84 -1.66 20.13
CA ALA A 76 -1.94 -2.47 20.62
C ALA A 76 -1.71 -2.93 22.06
N GLY A 77 -2.76 -2.77 22.86
CA GLY A 77 -2.79 -3.13 24.26
C GLY A 77 -2.06 -2.16 25.18
N TYR A 78 -1.35 -1.14 24.66
CA TYR A 78 -0.68 -0.17 25.51
C TYR A 78 -1.66 0.53 26.45
N PHE A 79 -1.22 0.77 27.68
CA PHE A 79 -1.95 1.58 28.64
C PHE A 79 -0.98 2.29 29.59
N VAL A 80 -1.45 3.40 30.17
CA VAL A 80 -0.56 4.47 30.69
C VAL A 80 0.18 4.11 31.97
N ASP A 81 -0.40 3.34 32.88
CA ASP A 81 0.21 3.03 34.19
C ASP A 81 0.10 1.53 34.54
N PRO A 82 1.02 0.67 34.03
CA PRO A 82 1.05 -0.76 34.33
C PRO A 82 1.35 -1.10 35.78
N THR A 83 1.75 -0.12 36.61
CA THR A 83 2.01 -0.34 38.03
C THR A 83 0.77 -0.14 38.90
N LYS A 84 -0.26 0.56 38.37
CA LYS A 84 -1.49 0.87 39.10
C LYS A 84 -2.74 0.28 38.49
N THR A 85 -2.74 0.06 37.19
CA THR A 85 -3.87 -0.50 36.47
C THR A 85 -3.47 -1.79 35.77
N THR A 86 -4.47 -2.55 35.35
CA THR A 86 -4.27 -3.76 34.55
C THR A 86 -4.88 -3.55 33.18
N ALA A 87 -4.51 -4.40 32.21
CA ALA A 87 -5.17 -4.44 30.91
C ALA A 87 -6.69 -4.56 31.05
N LEU A 88 -7.18 -5.35 32.01
CA LEU A 88 -8.62 -5.56 32.25
C LEU A 88 -9.37 -4.26 32.62
N THR A 89 -8.71 -3.37 33.38
CA THR A 89 -9.30 -2.09 33.84
C THR A 89 -9.04 -0.92 32.89
N SER A 90 -7.92 -0.95 32.17
CA SER A 90 -7.51 0.12 31.25
C SER A 90 -8.07 -0.05 29.84
N LEU A 91 -8.39 -1.29 29.45
CA LEU A 91 -8.94 -1.65 28.15
C LEU A 91 -10.31 -2.31 28.36
N PRO A 92 -11.39 -1.53 28.54
CA PRO A 92 -12.72 -2.06 28.79
C PRO A 92 -13.26 -2.82 27.58
N ALA A 93 -14.32 -3.61 27.80
CA ALA A 93 -15.06 -4.20 26.69
C ALA A 93 -15.67 -3.08 25.83
N VAL A 94 -15.45 -3.14 24.52
CA VAL A 94 -15.95 -2.15 23.57
C VAL A 94 -16.41 -2.83 22.30
N THR A 95 -17.55 -2.38 21.79
CA THR A 95 -18.07 -2.79 20.49
C THR A 95 -18.03 -1.59 19.56
N VAL A 96 -17.28 -1.70 18.47
CA VAL A 96 -17.13 -0.65 17.47
C VAL A 96 -17.74 -1.13 16.16
N THR A 97 -18.76 -0.42 15.67
CA THR A 97 -19.32 -0.64 14.33
C THR A 97 -18.79 0.42 13.39
N ARG A 98 -18.12 -0.01 12.33
CA ARG A 98 -17.51 0.83 11.31
C ARG A 98 -18.52 1.26 10.24
N ALA A 99 -18.12 2.20 9.37
CA ALA A 99 -18.94 2.68 8.27
C ALA A 99 -19.34 1.55 7.27
N ASP A 100 -18.47 0.55 7.11
CA ASP A 100 -18.70 -0.66 6.29
C ASP A 100 -19.63 -1.70 6.95
N LYS A 101 -20.22 -1.38 8.12
CA LYS A 101 -21.07 -2.25 8.95
C LYS A 101 -20.34 -3.45 9.57
N SER A 102 -19.03 -3.56 9.41
CA SER A 102 -18.26 -4.53 10.17
C SER A 102 -18.17 -4.09 11.63
N THR A 103 -18.24 -5.07 12.53
CA THR A 103 -18.18 -4.84 13.97
C THR A 103 -16.94 -5.49 14.55
N SER A 104 -16.18 -4.73 15.34
CA SER A 104 -15.10 -5.24 16.19
C SER A 104 -15.61 -5.30 17.62
N VAL A 105 -15.50 -6.47 18.25
CA VAL A 105 -15.98 -6.71 19.62
C VAL A 105 -14.79 -7.08 20.49
N PHE A 106 -14.40 -6.18 21.37
CA PHE A 106 -13.37 -6.42 22.38
C PHE A 106 -14.04 -6.78 23.70
N SER A 107 -13.57 -7.87 24.31
CA SER A 107 -13.77 -8.12 25.74
C SER A 107 -12.73 -7.35 26.55
N ALA A 108 -13.01 -7.13 27.83
CA ALA A 108 -12.09 -6.40 28.70
C ALA A 108 -10.70 -7.07 28.73
N GLY A 109 -9.65 -6.27 28.61
CA GLY A 109 -8.25 -6.73 28.55
C GLY A 109 -7.76 -7.22 27.18
N GLN A 110 -8.62 -7.28 26.15
CA GLN A 110 -8.19 -7.64 24.80
C GLN A 110 -7.51 -6.44 24.12
N ALA A 111 -6.35 -6.68 23.52
CA ALA A 111 -5.57 -5.68 22.79
C ALA A 111 -5.88 -5.66 21.29
N VAL A 112 -6.25 -6.82 20.74
CA VAL A 112 -6.43 -7.05 19.32
C VAL A 112 -7.61 -8.00 19.10
N VAL A 113 -8.37 -7.73 18.04
CA VAL A 113 -9.39 -8.63 17.48
C VAL A 113 -9.36 -8.54 15.97
N GLY A 114 -9.98 -9.50 15.30
CA GLY A 114 -10.13 -9.45 13.86
C GLY A 114 -11.18 -10.41 13.35
N SER A 115 -11.33 -10.46 12.05
CA SER A 115 -12.25 -11.35 11.34
C SER A 115 -11.57 -11.94 10.12
N GLY A 116 -11.98 -13.15 9.73
CA GLY A 116 -11.52 -13.81 8.51
C GLY A 116 -10.74 -15.09 8.75
N ASP A 117 -10.55 -15.84 7.67
CA ASP A 117 -9.88 -17.14 7.63
C ASP A 117 -8.62 -17.12 6.76
N GLY A 118 -8.19 -15.95 6.28
CA GLY A 118 -7.03 -15.78 5.41
C GLY A 118 -7.28 -16.08 3.93
N THR A 119 -8.52 -16.36 3.52
CA THR A 119 -8.83 -16.73 2.12
C THR A 119 -9.56 -15.66 1.33
N GLY A 120 -10.23 -14.73 2.03
CA GLY A 120 -11.00 -13.66 1.39
C GLY A 120 -10.13 -12.59 0.72
N ASN A 121 -10.68 -11.91 -0.28
CA ASN A 121 -10.03 -10.83 -1.02
C ASN A 121 -10.96 -9.61 -1.17
N GLY A 122 -10.41 -8.46 -1.55
CA GLY A 122 -11.15 -7.20 -1.61
C GLY A 122 -11.86 -6.93 -0.28
N SER A 123 -13.15 -6.59 -0.31
CA SER A 123 -13.96 -6.38 0.92
C SER A 123 -14.19 -7.61 1.78
N ASN A 124 -13.91 -8.81 1.27
CA ASN A 124 -14.00 -10.05 2.05
C ASN A 124 -12.66 -10.41 2.70
N SER A 125 -11.61 -9.62 2.50
CA SER A 125 -10.30 -9.82 3.15
C SER A 125 -10.44 -9.84 4.67
N ASP A 126 -9.41 -10.37 5.33
CA ASP A 126 -9.35 -10.33 6.78
C ASP A 126 -9.39 -8.88 7.27
N THR A 127 -9.97 -8.67 8.44
CA THR A 127 -9.96 -7.37 9.10
C THR A 127 -9.28 -7.47 10.45
N LEU A 128 -8.66 -6.37 10.88
CA LEU A 128 -7.88 -6.30 12.10
C LEU A 128 -8.25 -5.02 12.83
N ALA A 129 -8.52 -5.13 14.12
CA ALA A 129 -8.72 -3.99 14.99
C ALA A 129 -7.84 -4.13 16.23
N VAL A 130 -7.21 -3.03 16.61
CA VAL A 130 -6.39 -2.92 17.80
C VAL A 130 -6.91 -1.80 18.67
N GLN A 131 -6.75 -1.96 19.99
CA GLN A 131 -7.07 -0.90 20.92
C GLN A 131 -5.93 -0.63 21.88
N TYR A 132 -5.79 0.63 22.27
CA TYR A 132 -4.84 1.08 23.28
C TYR A 132 -5.42 2.25 24.06
N GLN A 133 -4.88 2.48 25.25
CA GLN A 133 -5.19 3.65 26.08
C GLN A 133 -4.07 4.69 25.95
N THR A 134 -4.45 5.93 25.67
CA THR A 134 -3.56 7.09 25.55
C THR A 134 -3.89 8.13 26.60
N ALA A 135 -2.87 8.79 27.15
CA ALA A 135 -3.02 9.92 28.05
C ALA A 135 -3.12 11.24 27.28
N GLN A 136 -3.63 12.28 27.93
CA GLN A 136 -3.62 13.62 27.35
C GLN A 136 -2.18 14.07 27.03
N ASN A 137 -1.93 14.44 25.77
CA ASN A 137 -0.66 14.93 25.25
C ASN A 137 0.52 13.95 25.39
N ASP A 138 0.28 12.65 25.33
CA ASP A 138 1.34 11.62 25.36
C ASP A 138 2.05 11.40 24.00
N GLY A 139 1.53 12.00 22.93
CA GLY A 139 2.08 11.88 21.58
C GLY A 139 1.77 10.57 20.87
N LEU A 140 0.95 9.67 21.45
CA LEU A 140 0.51 8.47 20.77
C LEU A 140 -0.47 8.84 19.65
N MET A 141 -0.05 8.57 18.41
CA MET A 141 -0.86 8.78 17.23
C MET A 141 -1.76 7.58 16.96
N ASN A 142 -2.99 7.86 16.57
CA ASN A 142 -3.86 6.87 15.95
C ASN A 142 -3.48 6.66 14.47
N CYS A 143 -4.09 5.70 13.80
CA CYS A 143 -3.78 5.37 12.41
C CYS A 143 -4.15 6.46 11.40
N GLN A 144 -4.86 7.51 11.84
CA GLN A 144 -5.20 8.70 11.05
C GLN A 144 -4.29 9.89 11.41
N GLY A 145 -3.26 9.68 12.23
CA GLY A 145 -2.27 10.68 12.61
C GLY A 145 -2.73 11.66 13.70
N ALA A 146 -3.91 11.48 14.30
CA ALA A 146 -4.37 12.34 15.38
C ALA A 146 -3.91 11.80 16.76
N THR A 147 -3.61 12.72 17.67
CA THR A 147 -3.19 12.44 19.05
C THR A 147 -4.27 12.87 20.05
N ASN A 148 -4.30 12.26 21.23
CA ASN A 148 -5.19 12.68 22.30
C ASN A 148 -4.70 13.99 22.95
N THR A 149 -5.36 15.12 22.68
CA THR A 149 -4.98 16.44 23.24
C THR A 149 -5.95 16.96 24.31
N THR A 150 -7.12 16.33 24.46
CA THR A 150 -8.24 16.87 25.25
C THR A 150 -8.69 15.97 26.39
N THR A 151 -8.52 14.65 26.26
CA THR A 151 -9.10 13.68 27.19
C THR A 151 -8.02 13.14 28.13
N PRO A 152 -8.18 13.17 29.47
CA PRO A 152 -7.15 12.68 30.39
C PRO A 152 -6.67 11.26 30.11
N LEU A 153 -7.61 10.34 29.85
CA LEU A 153 -7.36 8.98 29.41
C LEU A 153 -8.41 8.62 28.35
N LEU A 154 -7.96 8.22 27.17
CA LEU A 154 -8.81 7.83 26.05
C LEU A 154 -8.42 6.44 25.58
N VAL A 155 -9.41 5.56 25.38
CA VAL A 155 -9.21 4.29 24.69
C VAL A 155 -9.49 4.52 23.21
N SER A 156 -8.46 4.34 22.38
CA SER A 156 -8.54 4.48 20.93
C SER A 156 -8.60 3.10 20.29
N VAL A 157 -9.61 2.88 19.44
CA VAL A 157 -9.75 1.66 18.63
C VAL A 157 -9.39 2.02 17.19
N ASN A 158 -8.41 1.34 16.62
CA ASN A 158 -7.94 1.53 15.26
C ASN A 158 -8.22 0.26 14.47
N SER A 159 -8.90 0.40 13.35
CA SER A 159 -9.39 -0.76 12.60
C SER A 159 -8.99 -0.66 11.13
N PHE A 160 -8.43 -1.74 10.61
CA PHE A 160 -8.00 -1.90 9.24
C PHE A 160 -8.91 -2.84 8.48
N ALA A 161 -9.24 -2.48 7.24
CA ALA A 161 -10.03 -3.29 6.32
C ALA A 161 -9.74 -2.86 4.88
N ILE A 162 -10.02 -3.75 3.92
CA ILE A 162 -10.03 -3.41 2.49
C ILE A 162 -11.46 -3.08 2.08
N ASN A 163 -11.66 -1.97 1.37
CA ASN A 163 -12.99 -1.56 0.89
C ASN A 163 -13.36 -2.20 -0.46
N SER A 164 -14.49 -1.81 -1.05
CA SER A 164 -14.96 -2.36 -2.33
C SER A 164 -14.15 -1.93 -3.55
N THR A 165 -13.28 -0.93 -3.39
CA THR A 165 -12.41 -0.38 -4.44
C THR A 165 -10.98 -0.91 -4.33
N ASN A 166 -10.73 -1.95 -3.50
CA ASN A 166 -9.40 -2.51 -3.24
C ASN A 166 -8.43 -1.51 -2.62
N GLU A 167 -8.92 -0.72 -1.67
CA GLU A 167 -8.12 0.21 -0.89
C GLU A 167 -8.06 -0.26 0.55
N LEU A 168 -6.84 -0.34 1.09
CA LEU A 168 -6.62 -0.52 2.52
C LEU A 168 -7.01 0.77 3.23
N THR A 169 -7.95 0.66 4.14
CA THR A 169 -8.48 1.77 4.92
C THR A 169 -8.14 1.62 6.39
N CYS A 170 -7.97 2.75 7.09
CA CYS A 170 -8.00 2.78 8.54
C CYS A 170 -9.13 3.65 9.08
N THR A 171 -9.81 3.14 10.10
CA THR A 171 -10.90 3.80 10.79
C THR A 171 -10.59 3.88 12.28
N VAL A 172 -10.74 5.06 12.86
CA VAL A 172 -10.65 5.27 14.31
C VAL A 172 -12.05 5.26 14.91
N GLY A 173 -12.29 4.34 15.85
CA GLY A 173 -13.62 4.12 16.43
C GLY A 173 -14.68 3.88 15.35
N SER A 174 -15.79 4.60 15.43
CA SER A 174 -16.87 4.56 14.44
C SER A 174 -16.78 5.69 13.39
N GLY A 175 -15.60 6.29 13.21
CA GLY A 175 -15.38 7.39 12.29
C GLY A 175 -15.43 7.01 10.81
N SER A 176 -15.12 7.99 9.95
CA SER A 176 -14.95 7.75 8.51
C SER A 176 -13.62 7.02 8.23
N PRO A 177 -13.59 6.09 7.27
CA PRO A 177 -12.36 5.44 6.84
C PRO A 177 -11.44 6.41 6.09
N GLU A 178 -10.15 6.36 6.39
CA GLU A 178 -9.08 7.03 5.65
C GLU A 178 -8.33 6.01 4.78
N VAL A 179 -8.00 6.34 3.54
CA VAL A 179 -7.29 5.44 2.63
C VAL A 179 -5.78 5.51 2.89
N LEU A 180 -5.16 4.35 3.16
CA LEU A 180 -3.72 4.23 3.38
C LEU A 180 -2.98 3.78 2.12
N ALA A 181 -3.57 2.87 1.37
CA ALA A 181 -3.03 2.38 0.11
C ALA A 181 -4.13 1.92 -0.83
N SER A 182 -3.94 2.15 -2.12
CA SER A 182 -4.80 1.65 -3.18
C SER A 182 -4.20 0.37 -3.80
N ASN A 183 -5.00 -0.33 -4.60
CA ASN A 183 -4.57 -1.54 -5.31
C ASN A 183 -4.17 -2.70 -4.39
N VAL A 184 -4.79 -2.80 -3.21
CA VAL A 184 -4.56 -3.90 -2.28
C VAL A 184 -5.55 -5.02 -2.60
N TYR A 185 -5.04 -6.12 -3.16
CA TYR A 185 -5.84 -7.28 -3.54
C TYR A 185 -6.39 -8.03 -2.33
N GLN A 186 -5.53 -8.24 -1.32
CA GLN A 186 -5.85 -9.02 -0.14
C GLN A 186 -5.04 -8.56 1.06
N MET A 187 -5.70 -8.55 2.22
CA MET A 187 -5.07 -8.52 3.54
C MET A 187 -5.41 -9.83 4.24
N SER A 188 -4.40 -10.58 4.67
CA SER A 188 -4.56 -11.75 5.52
C SER A 188 -3.81 -11.54 6.82
N VAL A 189 -4.40 -11.98 7.94
CA VAL A 189 -3.81 -11.82 9.27
C VAL A 189 -3.81 -13.13 10.03
N LEU A 190 -2.63 -13.54 10.47
CA LEU A 190 -2.44 -14.62 11.42
C LEU A 190 -2.06 -14.06 12.78
N TYR A 191 -2.60 -14.67 13.83
CA TYR A 191 -2.40 -14.24 15.22
C TYR A 191 -1.56 -15.28 15.94
N GLY A 192 -0.46 -14.84 16.51
CA GLY A 192 0.38 -15.66 17.38
C GLY A 192 -0.29 -15.78 18.75
N VAL A 193 -0.79 -16.97 19.06
CA VAL A 193 -1.52 -17.29 20.29
C VAL A 193 -0.65 -18.16 21.20
N ASP A 194 -0.65 -17.80 22.48
CA ASP A 194 -0.20 -18.64 23.60
C ASP A 194 -1.39 -19.53 24.02
N THR A 195 -1.26 -20.84 23.76
CA THR A 195 -2.33 -21.81 23.92
C THR A 195 -2.30 -22.54 25.25
N ASP A 196 -1.14 -22.60 25.89
CA ASP A 196 -0.95 -23.27 27.19
C ASP A 196 -0.77 -22.30 28.37
N LEU A 197 -0.78 -20.99 28.10
CA LEU A 197 -0.70 -19.88 29.05
C LEU A 197 0.64 -19.80 29.78
N ASP A 198 1.71 -20.30 29.17
CA ASP A 198 3.05 -20.25 29.74
C ASP A 198 3.75 -18.88 29.55
N GLY A 199 3.14 -17.96 28.81
CA GLY A 199 3.68 -16.65 28.48
C GLY A 199 4.40 -16.59 27.14
N SER A 200 4.42 -17.69 26.38
CA SER A 200 5.09 -17.82 25.09
C SER A 200 4.08 -18.08 23.97
N MET A 201 4.38 -17.58 22.77
CA MET A 201 3.56 -17.84 21.60
C MET A 201 3.84 -19.25 21.05
N ASP A 202 2.80 -20.09 20.95
CA ASP A 202 2.91 -21.46 20.44
C ASP A 202 2.68 -21.56 18.93
N THR A 203 1.64 -20.87 18.45
CA THR A 203 1.10 -21.13 17.11
C THR A 203 0.47 -19.89 16.49
N TYR A 204 0.45 -19.87 15.16
CA TYR A 204 -0.24 -18.86 14.37
C TYR A 204 -1.61 -19.39 13.91
N MET A 205 -2.66 -18.65 14.23
CA MET A 205 -4.05 -19.00 13.94
C MET A 205 -4.75 -17.89 13.17
N THR A 206 -5.71 -18.23 12.31
CA THR A 206 -6.59 -17.25 11.66
C THR A 206 -7.56 -16.65 12.67
N ALA A 207 -8.13 -15.47 12.40
CA ALA A 207 -9.10 -14.85 13.31
C ALA A 207 -10.29 -15.78 13.64
N SER A 208 -10.80 -16.51 12.64
CA SER A 208 -11.84 -17.52 12.84
C SER A 208 -11.42 -18.60 13.83
N ALA A 209 -10.21 -19.13 13.70
CA ALA A 209 -9.68 -20.17 14.58
C ALA A 209 -9.43 -19.65 16.02
N VAL A 210 -8.88 -18.44 16.17
CA VAL A 210 -8.70 -17.79 17.48
C VAL A 210 -10.05 -17.59 18.19
N THR A 211 -11.07 -17.19 17.43
CA THR A 211 -12.43 -17.00 17.96
C THR A 211 -13.03 -18.31 18.45
N THR A 212 -12.90 -19.39 17.67
CA THR A 212 -13.37 -20.72 18.09
C THR A 212 -12.65 -21.21 19.34
N ALA A 213 -11.35 -20.92 19.48
CA ALA A 213 -10.55 -21.30 20.64
C ALA A 213 -10.70 -20.35 21.84
N ASN A 214 -11.47 -19.25 21.72
CA ASN A 214 -11.54 -18.17 22.71
C ASN A 214 -10.15 -17.62 23.11
N GLY A 215 -9.22 -17.57 22.15
CA GLY A 215 -7.80 -17.28 22.38
C GLY A 215 -7.41 -15.80 22.28
N TRP A 216 -8.36 -14.89 22.00
CA TRP A 216 -8.08 -13.46 21.77
C TRP A 216 -7.40 -12.76 22.95
N ALA A 217 -7.62 -13.25 24.17
CA ALA A 217 -6.97 -12.72 25.36
C ALA A 217 -5.47 -13.07 25.42
N ASN A 218 -4.98 -14.02 24.62
CA ASN A 218 -3.61 -14.56 24.68
C ASN A 218 -2.88 -14.41 23.35
N VAL A 219 -3.20 -13.35 22.59
CA VAL A 219 -2.49 -12.99 21.36
C VAL A 219 -1.30 -12.12 21.72
N TYR A 220 -0.11 -12.48 21.23
CA TYR A 220 1.16 -11.77 21.46
C TYR A 220 1.68 -11.10 20.19
N THR A 221 1.40 -11.70 19.02
CA THR A 221 1.87 -11.17 17.73
C THR A 221 0.76 -11.22 16.68
N ALA A 222 0.84 -10.33 15.71
CA ALA A 222 0.03 -10.36 14.50
C ALA A 222 0.96 -10.38 13.28
N GLN A 223 0.83 -11.40 12.44
CA GLN A 223 1.48 -11.49 11.15
C GLN A 223 0.52 -11.03 10.08
N VAL A 224 0.81 -9.86 9.50
CA VAL A 224 0.00 -9.27 8.43
C VAL A 224 0.66 -9.57 7.09
N THR A 225 -0.12 -10.10 6.16
CA THR A 225 0.26 -10.33 4.77
C THR A 225 -0.58 -9.44 3.87
N LEU A 226 0.07 -8.58 3.09
CA LEU A 226 -0.56 -7.76 2.06
C LEU A 226 -0.16 -8.26 0.67
N THR A 227 -1.17 -8.45 -0.17
CA THR A 227 -0.99 -8.76 -1.59
C THR A 227 -1.54 -7.60 -2.40
N PHE A 228 -0.74 -7.06 -3.31
CA PHE A 228 -1.11 -5.94 -4.17
C PHE A 228 -1.52 -6.42 -5.57
N LEU A 229 -2.33 -5.62 -6.25
CA LEU A 229 -2.65 -5.80 -7.66
C LEU A 229 -1.48 -5.35 -8.53
N ASP A 230 -1.18 -6.11 -9.58
CA ASP A 230 -0.24 -5.73 -10.63
C ASP A 230 -0.89 -4.65 -11.51
N VAL A 231 -0.45 -3.40 -11.35
CA VAL A 231 -0.99 -2.24 -12.07
C VAL A 231 -0.68 -2.24 -13.56
N ILE A 232 0.24 -3.10 -14.04
CA ILE A 232 0.63 -3.21 -15.45
C ILE A 232 -0.19 -4.30 -16.15
N LYS A 233 -0.40 -5.44 -15.49
CA LYS A 233 -1.09 -6.60 -16.08
C LYS A 233 -2.58 -6.64 -15.79
N SER A 234 -3.03 -6.00 -14.71
CA SER A 234 -4.45 -5.99 -14.35
C SER A 234 -5.29 -5.31 -15.43
N LYS A 235 -6.40 -5.96 -15.78
CA LYS A 235 -7.42 -5.42 -16.70
C LYS A 235 -8.77 -5.41 -16.00
N LEU A 236 -9.70 -4.58 -16.47
CA LEU A 236 -11.07 -4.56 -15.97
C LEU A 236 -11.68 -5.98 -16.05
N GLY A 237 -12.08 -6.54 -14.90
CA GLY A 237 -12.63 -7.89 -14.80
C GLY A 237 -11.62 -9.04 -14.76
N ALA A 238 -10.31 -8.76 -14.86
CA ALA A 238 -9.23 -9.73 -14.73
C ALA A 238 -8.08 -9.14 -13.90
N PRO A 239 -8.28 -8.94 -12.58
CA PRO A 239 -7.21 -8.49 -11.69
C PRO A 239 -6.10 -9.54 -11.64
N VAL A 240 -4.86 -9.09 -11.77
CA VAL A 240 -3.68 -9.94 -11.63
C VAL A 240 -2.97 -9.51 -10.36
N GLN A 241 -2.68 -10.45 -9.46
CA GLN A 241 -1.91 -10.17 -8.25
C GLN A 241 -0.41 -10.02 -8.57
N MET A 242 0.25 -9.17 -7.81
CA MET A 242 1.71 -9.16 -7.74
C MET A 242 2.20 -10.53 -7.24
N PRO A 243 3.28 -11.08 -7.83
CA PRO A 243 3.79 -12.40 -7.45
C PRO A 243 4.39 -12.44 -6.05
N THR A 244 4.74 -11.27 -5.49
CA THR A 244 5.32 -11.11 -4.16
C THR A 244 4.31 -10.45 -3.25
N SER A 245 3.88 -11.16 -2.20
CA SER A 245 3.17 -10.59 -1.06
C SER A 245 4.17 -10.05 -0.04
N VAL A 246 3.81 -8.97 0.65
CA VAL A 246 4.62 -8.44 1.75
C VAL A 246 4.09 -8.98 3.07
N VAL A 247 4.98 -9.59 3.86
CA VAL A 247 4.66 -10.22 5.15
C VAL A 247 5.40 -9.47 6.25
N GLN A 248 4.69 -9.07 7.30
CA GLN A 248 5.25 -8.41 8.47
C GLN A 248 4.70 -9.05 9.75
N THR A 249 5.59 -9.60 10.58
CA THR A 249 5.24 -10.04 11.94
C THR A 249 5.44 -8.89 12.92
N ILE A 250 4.42 -8.59 13.71
CA ILE A 250 4.36 -7.43 14.58
C ILE A 250 4.01 -7.88 16.00
N ASN A 251 4.82 -7.50 16.98
CA ASN A 251 4.56 -7.76 18.40
C ASN A 251 3.61 -6.71 18.97
N LEU A 252 2.74 -7.10 19.89
CA LEU A 252 1.85 -6.19 20.61
C LEU A 252 2.56 -5.66 21.87
N MET A 253 2.43 -4.36 22.18
CA MET A 253 3.22 -3.69 23.23
C MET A 253 2.93 -4.20 24.66
N ASN A 254 1.72 -4.68 24.93
CA ASN A 254 1.33 -5.11 26.28
C ASN A 254 1.70 -6.57 26.61
N ARG A 255 2.42 -7.24 25.72
CA ARG A 255 2.67 -8.68 25.80
C ARG A 255 4.13 -8.99 25.42
N GLN A 256 5.04 -8.38 26.17
CA GLN A 256 6.48 -8.67 26.17
C GLN A 256 6.91 -9.23 27.52
#